data_AF-A0A9P9IG30-F1
#
_entry.id   AF-A0A9P9IG30-F1
#
_cell.length_a   1.000
_cell.length_b   1.000
_cell.length_c   1.000
_cell.angle_alpha   90.00
_cell.angle_beta   90.00
_cell.angle_gamma   90.00
#
_symmetry.space_group_name_H-M   'P 1'
#
loop_
_entity.id
_entity.type
_entity.pdbx_description
1 polymer ?
#
loop_
_entity_poly.entity_id
_entity_poly.type
_entity_poly.pdbx_seq_one_letter_code
_entity_poly.pdbx_strand_id
1 'polypeptide(L)'
;MNLASTHAAILILKYHGVPACIVGEIALNYYNVPRVCHDLEICVPESRSVVAASLLCYTGLFEPFPNDSESNNYTEYKRGFPRVRTTLRTKPPQAITIFPAALFDLGPIEKHLVRFADCKVHISKEMSHLDPVDIAALPLPRLAPLLRGLAKRYLDTQDDVAMIAVEQLVDGMNLDEAWVERNLKDSDAALLGLVANHIHGKQSRIDYYSDNTITCFISGPEEAESVRTGRLNDAAITLHGILSRQGIDFGIFGGYAIGTMGGAHESKDIDCLASVTKEQIISLLDNEEGFQAISQSRQDYVAFLWSDRADRSHAVLVEIFCEQFPGAQYSMMDVPRTAIPIQGLSLGQGSSFFLDPFYLFKGKLRAAATRGKFHDSADLRMLGGKYKADIESRAHELNVQYLGLALKRYPELERLFQQLGIDVEQAKHATKDLDLNKLPPPTSGDVQRGLLE
;
A
#
# COMPACT_ATOMS: atom_id res chain seq x y z
N MET A 1 -16.04 -1.95 -9.16
CA MET A 1 -15.64 -2.84 -10.29
C MET A 1 -16.87 -3.50 -10.89
N ASN A 2 -16.95 -3.72 -12.20
CA ASN A 2 -18.01 -4.55 -12.80
C ASN A 2 -17.53 -6.01 -12.90
N LEU A 3 -18.24 -6.97 -12.29
CA LEU A 3 -17.88 -8.38 -12.29
C LEU A 3 -18.30 -9.14 -13.56
N ALA A 4 -19.00 -8.52 -14.51
CA ALA A 4 -19.52 -9.20 -15.71
C ALA A 4 -18.41 -9.93 -16.49
N SER A 5 -17.26 -9.28 -16.69
CA SER A 5 -16.11 -9.88 -17.37
C SER A 5 -15.49 -11.02 -16.57
N THR A 6 -15.42 -10.87 -15.24
CA THR A 6 -14.99 -11.91 -14.31
C THR A 6 -15.90 -13.14 -14.40
N HIS A 7 -17.22 -12.95 -14.32
CA HIS A 7 -18.19 -14.04 -14.47
C HIS A 7 -18.10 -14.70 -15.84
N ALA A 8 -17.99 -13.93 -16.91
CA ALA A 8 -17.83 -14.47 -18.25
C ALA A 8 -16.59 -15.37 -18.32
N ALA A 9 -15.44 -14.90 -17.84
CA ALA A 9 -14.20 -15.66 -17.84
C ALA A 9 -14.33 -16.98 -17.05
N ILE A 10 -14.86 -16.92 -15.82
CA ILE A 10 -15.05 -18.11 -14.98
C ILE A 10 -16.04 -19.10 -15.60
N LEU A 11 -17.14 -18.62 -16.18
CA LEU A 11 -18.15 -19.47 -16.83
C LEU A 11 -17.58 -20.17 -18.06
N ILE A 12 -16.81 -19.46 -18.90
CA ILE A 12 -16.14 -20.05 -20.07
C ILE A 12 -15.18 -21.17 -19.63
N LEU A 13 -14.32 -20.89 -18.65
CA LEU A 13 -13.37 -21.89 -18.17
C LEU A 13 -14.07 -23.12 -17.57
N LYS A 14 -15.11 -22.88 -16.76
CA LYS A 14 -15.94 -23.95 -16.19
C LYS A 14 -16.64 -24.79 -17.26
N TYR A 15 -17.20 -24.17 -18.30
CA TYR A 15 -17.85 -24.86 -19.43
C TYR A 15 -16.88 -25.81 -20.14
N HIS A 16 -15.62 -25.42 -20.26
CA HIS A 16 -14.55 -26.24 -20.84
C HIS A 16 -13.86 -27.18 -19.85
N GLY A 17 -14.39 -27.34 -18.63
CA GLY A 17 -13.83 -28.24 -17.62
C GLY A 17 -12.48 -27.79 -17.07
N VAL A 18 -12.15 -26.50 -17.16
CA VAL A 18 -10.96 -25.91 -16.54
C VAL A 18 -11.38 -25.30 -15.21
N PRO A 19 -11.04 -25.92 -14.05
CA PRO A 19 -11.29 -25.30 -12.76
C PRO A 19 -10.46 -24.03 -12.65
N ALA A 20 -11.03 -23.00 -12.05
CA ALA A 20 -10.39 -21.71 -11.86
C ALA A 20 -10.61 -21.23 -10.44
N CYS A 21 -9.67 -20.45 -9.92
CA CYS A 21 -9.73 -19.79 -8.62
C CYS A 21 -9.37 -18.32 -8.81
N ILE A 22 -10.13 -17.39 -8.24
CA ILE A 22 -9.78 -15.97 -8.25
C ILE A 22 -8.74 -15.71 -7.16
N VAL A 23 -7.65 -15.05 -7.51
CA VAL A 23 -6.58 -14.64 -6.59
C VAL A 23 -6.34 -13.13 -6.72
N GLY A 24 -5.27 -12.62 -6.11
CA GLY A 24 -4.91 -11.21 -6.19
C GLY A 24 -5.92 -10.30 -5.50
N GLU A 25 -6.13 -9.11 -6.05
CA GLU A 25 -6.87 -8.00 -5.43
C GLU A 25 -8.31 -8.38 -5.06
N ILE A 26 -9.07 -9.08 -5.91
CA ILE A 26 -10.45 -9.50 -5.59
C ILE A 26 -10.48 -10.46 -4.39
N ALA A 27 -9.54 -11.41 -4.34
CA ALA A 27 -9.47 -12.35 -3.21
C ALA A 27 -9.05 -11.66 -1.91
N LEU A 28 -8.19 -10.65 -1.99
CA LEU A 28 -7.80 -9.81 -0.87
C LEU A 28 -8.98 -8.96 -0.37
N ASN A 29 -9.74 -8.33 -1.27
CA ASN A 29 -10.95 -7.58 -0.93
C ASN A 29 -11.97 -8.47 -0.22
N TYR A 30 -12.17 -9.71 -0.68
CA TYR A 30 -13.04 -10.67 0.00
C TYR A 30 -12.63 -10.93 1.47
N TYR A 31 -11.36 -10.72 1.81
CA TYR A 31 -10.79 -10.89 3.15
C TYR A 31 -10.44 -9.56 3.82
N ASN A 32 -11.25 -8.52 3.60
CA ASN A 32 -11.16 -7.22 4.29
C ASN A 32 -9.85 -6.46 4.06
N VAL A 33 -9.16 -6.74 2.95
CA VAL A 33 -7.99 -5.96 2.54
C VAL A 33 -8.45 -4.94 1.50
N PRO A 34 -8.36 -3.62 1.76
CA PRO A 34 -8.75 -2.61 0.78
C PRO A 34 -7.75 -2.59 -0.38
N ARG A 35 -8.20 -3.00 -1.57
CA ARG A 35 -7.46 -2.86 -2.82
C ARG A 35 -8.39 -2.33 -3.90
N VAL A 36 -7.91 -1.32 -4.61
CA VAL A 36 -8.40 -1.03 -5.94
C VAL A 36 -8.02 -2.18 -6.87
N CYS A 37 -9.01 -2.87 -7.42
CA CYS A 37 -8.74 -3.95 -8.35
C CYS A 37 -8.49 -3.40 -9.76
N HIS A 38 -7.24 -3.49 -10.22
CA HIS A 38 -6.77 -3.02 -11.51
C HIS A 38 -6.82 -4.13 -12.57
N ASP A 39 -6.35 -5.32 -12.20
CA ASP A 39 -6.33 -6.50 -13.06
C ASP A 39 -7.08 -7.65 -12.37
N LEU A 40 -7.81 -8.44 -13.16
CA LEU A 40 -8.31 -9.71 -12.65
C LEU A 40 -7.16 -10.74 -12.64
N GLU A 41 -7.06 -11.49 -11.56
CA GLU A 41 -6.06 -12.54 -11.41
C GLU A 41 -6.75 -13.87 -11.13
N ILE A 42 -6.43 -14.88 -11.95
CA ILE A 42 -7.00 -16.22 -11.81
C ILE A 42 -5.91 -17.28 -11.81
N CYS A 43 -6.07 -18.29 -10.97
CA CYS A 43 -5.31 -19.54 -11.01
C CYS A 43 -6.08 -20.63 -11.76
N VAL A 44 -5.38 -21.41 -12.55
CA VAL A 44 -5.88 -22.64 -13.21
C VAL A 44 -4.87 -23.78 -12.98
N PRO A 45 -5.21 -25.06 -13.23
CA PRO A 45 -4.25 -26.16 -13.10
C PRO A 45 -2.97 -25.88 -13.92
N GLU A 46 -1.82 -26.30 -13.40
CA GLU A 46 -0.49 -25.90 -13.90
C GLU A 46 -0.32 -26.08 -15.41
N SER A 47 -0.77 -27.20 -15.96
CA SER A 47 -0.69 -27.52 -17.39
C SER A 47 -1.71 -26.80 -18.28
N ARG A 48 -2.52 -25.87 -17.73
CA ARG A 48 -3.68 -25.29 -18.40
C ARG A 48 -3.65 -23.77 -18.55
N SER A 49 -2.64 -23.04 -18.07
CA SER A 49 -2.63 -21.55 -18.14
C SER A 49 -2.72 -21.01 -19.58
N VAL A 50 -1.90 -21.54 -20.50
CA VAL A 50 -1.93 -21.16 -21.93
C VAL A 50 -3.23 -21.60 -22.61
N VAL A 51 -3.73 -22.79 -22.25
CA VAL A 51 -5.00 -23.31 -22.77
C VAL A 51 -6.17 -22.45 -22.31
N ALA A 52 -6.20 -22.03 -21.05
CA ALA A 52 -7.20 -21.15 -20.48
C ALA A 52 -7.23 -19.79 -21.21
N ALA A 53 -6.06 -19.18 -21.45
CA ALA A 53 -5.98 -17.95 -22.25
C ALA A 53 -6.57 -18.14 -23.66
N SER A 54 -6.22 -19.25 -24.31
CA SER A 54 -6.71 -19.59 -25.65
C SER A 54 -8.24 -19.78 -25.68
N LEU A 55 -8.80 -20.46 -24.67
CA LEU A 55 -10.24 -20.68 -24.54
C LEU A 55 -10.99 -19.36 -24.35
N LEU A 56 -10.47 -18.45 -23.52
CA LEU A 56 -11.06 -17.12 -23.35
C LEU A 56 -11.06 -16.35 -24.67
N CYS A 57 -9.93 -16.32 -25.38
CA CYS A 57 -9.81 -15.64 -26.67
C CYS A 57 -10.71 -16.24 -27.75
N TYR A 58 -10.92 -17.56 -27.75
CA TYR A 58 -11.74 -18.26 -28.74
C TYR A 58 -13.19 -17.74 -28.79
N THR A 59 -13.69 -17.20 -27.69
CA THR A 59 -15.05 -16.63 -27.62
C THR A 59 -15.22 -15.28 -28.33
N GLY A 60 -14.12 -14.59 -28.66
CA GLY A 60 -14.13 -13.21 -29.16
C GLY A 60 -14.51 -12.15 -28.11
N LEU A 61 -14.79 -12.54 -26.86
CA LEU A 61 -15.01 -11.61 -25.74
C LEU A 61 -13.69 -11.12 -25.14
N PHE A 62 -12.61 -11.87 -25.35
CA PHE A 62 -11.27 -11.55 -24.89
C PHE A 62 -10.29 -11.58 -26.07
N GLU A 63 -9.23 -10.81 -25.97
CA GLU A 63 -8.10 -10.80 -26.90
C GLU A 63 -6.78 -10.91 -26.14
N PRO A 64 -5.70 -11.41 -26.77
CA PRO A 64 -4.39 -11.44 -26.15
C PRO A 64 -3.96 -10.06 -25.68
N PHE A 65 -3.40 -9.96 -24.48
CA PHE A 65 -2.85 -8.72 -23.95
C PHE A 65 -1.34 -8.84 -23.83
N PRO A 66 -0.55 -8.14 -24.68
CA PRO A 66 0.90 -8.32 -24.71
C PRO A 66 1.56 -7.88 -23.39
N ASN A 67 2.64 -8.58 -23.04
CA ASN A 67 3.41 -8.37 -21.81
C ASN A 67 4.34 -7.14 -21.88
N ASP A 68 4.24 -6.32 -22.92
CA ASP A 68 5.18 -5.24 -23.23
C ASP A 68 4.86 -3.91 -22.52
N SER A 69 3.89 -3.88 -21.61
CA SER A 69 3.70 -2.73 -20.72
C SER A 69 4.90 -2.61 -19.77
N GLU A 70 5.42 -1.40 -19.56
CA GLU A 70 6.43 -1.11 -18.53
C GLU A 70 6.00 -1.75 -17.21
N SER A 71 6.66 -2.84 -16.81
CA SER A 71 6.39 -3.46 -15.52
C SER A 71 6.99 -2.59 -14.43
N ASN A 72 6.19 -2.34 -13.41
CA ASN A 72 6.65 -1.75 -12.17
C ASN A 72 6.77 -2.84 -11.09
N ASN A 73 7.25 -2.46 -9.91
CA ASN A 73 7.45 -3.41 -8.82
C ASN A 73 6.16 -4.11 -8.35
N TYR A 74 4.99 -3.58 -8.70
CA TYR A 74 3.68 -4.15 -8.36
C TYR A 74 3.11 -5.09 -9.44
N THR A 75 3.75 -5.15 -10.61
CA THR A 75 3.30 -5.94 -11.76
C THR A 75 4.38 -6.90 -12.27
N GLU A 76 5.60 -6.81 -11.77
CA GLU A 76 6.73 -7.65 -12.18
C GLU A 76 6.44 -9.15 -12.02
N TYR A 77 5.78 -9.57 -10.93
CA TYR A 77 5.41 -10.98 -10.73
C TYR A 77 4.41 -11.52 -11.77
N LYS A 78 3.75 -10.65 -12.53
CA LYS A 78 2.81 -11.02 -13.60
C LYS A 78 3.55 -11.35 -14.89
N ARG A 79 4.84 -11.01 -14.99
CA ARG A 79 5.67 -11.20 -16.18
C ARG A 79 5.82 -12.69 -16.50
N GLY A 80 5.73 -13.02 -17.78
CA GLY A 80 5.88 -14.39 -18.28
C GLY A 80 4.62 -15.26 -18.18
N PHE A 81 3.54 -14.76 -17.57
CA PHE A 81 2.26 -15.46 -17.53
C PHE A 81 1.34 -15.03 -18.68
N PRO A 82 0.44 -15.92 -19.16
CA PRO A 82 -0.57 -15.55 -20.14
C PRO A 82 -1.49 -14.44 -19.64
N ARG A 83 -1.67 -13.41 -20.47
CA ARG A 83 -2.60 -12.31 -20.20
C ARG A 83 -3.57 -12.15 -21.36
N VAL A 84 -4.82 -11.89 -21.01
CA VAL A 84 -5.88 -11.52 -21.96
C VAL A 84 -6.51 -10.23 -21.47
N ARG A 85 -7.21 -9.51 -22.36
CA ARG A 85 -8.06 -8.38 -21.97
C ARG A 85 -9.41 -8.51 -22.65
N THR A 86 -10.43 -7.90 -22.06
CA THR A 86 -11.74 -7.81 -22.70
C THR A 86 -11.67 -7.01 -24.00
N THR A 87 -12.40 -7.42 -25.04
CA THR A 87 -12.46 -6.68 -26.30
C THR A 87 -13.22 -5.35 -26.16
N LEU A 88 -13.10 -4.45 -27.15
CA LEU A 88 -13.60 -3.06 -27.15
C LEU A 88 -15.11 -2.87 -26.85
N ARG A 89 -15.89 -3.96 -26.72
CA ARG A 89 -17.30 -3.93 -26.33
C ARG A 89 -17.51 -3.61 -24.85
N THR A 90 -16.49 -3.76 -24.01
CA THR A 90 -16.52 -3.37 -22.60
C THR A 90 -15.52 -2.24 -22.35
N LYS A 91 -15.99 -1.11 -21.80
CA LYS A 91 -15.15 0.03 -21.43
C LYS A 91 -15.26 0.32 -19.92
N PRO A 92 -14.13 0.52 -19.22
CA PRO A 92 -12.75 0.35 -19.69
C PRO A 92 -12.41 -1.14 -19.94
N PRO A 93 -11.43 -1.44 -20.82
CA PRO A 93 -10.94 -2.81 -20.98
C PRO A 93 -10.39 -3.34 -19.65
N GLN A 94 -10.73 -4.58 -19.30
CA GLN A 94 -10.19 -5.25 -18.11
C GLN A 94 -9.18 -6.30 -18.51
N ALA A 95 -7.98 -6.24 -17.94
CA ALA A 95 -6.96 -7.26 -18.13
C ALA A 95 -7.16 -8.42 -17.15
N ILE A 96 -6.80 -9.63 -17.60
CA ILE A 96 -6.83 -10.86 -16.82
C ILE A 96 -5.45 -11.51 -16.93
N THR A 97 -4.81 -11.76 -15.80
CA THR A 97 -3.56 -12.54 -15.71
C THR A 97 -3.88 -13.95 -15.23
N ILE A 98 -3.37 -14.96 -15.94
CA ILE A 98 -3.68 -16.37 -15.70
C ILE A 98 -2.47 -17.10 -15.15
N PHE A 99 -2.52 -17.44 -13.87
CA PHE A 99 -1.45 -18.12 -13.15
C PHE A 99 -1.65 -19.64 -13.10
N PRO A 100 -0.57 -20.43 -13.06
CA PRO A 100 -0.65 -21.82 -12.64
C PRO A 100 -0.95 -21.89 -11.13
N ALA A 101 -1.83 -22.81 -10.72
CA ALA A 101 -2.22 -22.99 -9.31
C ALA A 101 -1.04 -23.34 -8.39
N ALA A 102 0.02 -23.96 -8.93
CA ALA A 102 1.24 -24.27 -8.20
C ALA A 102 1.94 -23.01 -7.65
N LEU A 103 1.82 -21.87 -8.33
CA LEU A 103 2.39 -20.59 -7.87
C LEU A 103 1.80 -20.11 -6.54
N PHE A 104 0.58 -20.56 -6.20
CA PHE A 104 -0.12 -20.20 -4.98
C PHE A 104 -0.38 -21.42 -4.08
N ASP A 105 0.24 -22.57 -4.34
CA ASP A 105 -0.03 -23.82 -3.58
C ASP A 105 -1.53 -24.18 -3.50
N LEU A 106 -2.29 -23.88 -4.57
CA LEU A 106 -3.75 -24.09 -4.62
C LEU A 106 -4.13 -25.37 -5.38
N GLY A 107 -3.19 -26.29 -5.60
CA GLY A 107 -3.44 -27.54 -6.32
C GLY A 107 -3.89 -28.68 -5.39
N PRO A 108 -5.01 -29.38 -5.65
CA PRO A 108 -6.04 -29.14 -6.69
C PRO A 108 -7.09 -28.09 -6.24
N ILE A 109 -7.42 -27.17 -7.15
CA ILE A 109 -8.17 -25.92 -6.88
C ILE A 109 -9.47 -26.17 -6.11
N GLU A 110 -10.25 -27.16 -6.53
CA GLU A 110 -11.59 -27.44 -6.02
C GLU A 110 -11.62 -27.78 -4.54
N LYS A 111 -10.49 -28.29 -3.99
CA LYS A 111 -10.36 -28.57 -2.56
C LYS A 111 -10.13 -27.31 -1.73
N HIS A 112 -9.73 -26.22 -2.35
CA HIS A 112 -9.34 -24.99 -1.66
C HIS A 112 -10.37 -23.87 -1.82
N LEU A 113 -11.45 -24.06 -2.56
CA LEU A 113 -12.50 -23.05 -2.73
C LEU A 113 -13.42 -22.92 -1.52
N VAL A 114 -13.95 -21.71 -1.33
CA VAL A 114 -15.07 -21.43 -0.41
C VAL A 114 -16.34 -22.13 -0.92
N ARG A 115 -17.11 -22.74 -0.01
CA ARG A 115 -18.40 -23.37 -0.31
C ARG A 115 -19.52 -22.53 0.31
N PHE A 116 -20.37 -21.95 -0.54
CA PHE A 116 -21.43 -21.03 -0.11
C PHE A 116 -22.71 -21.73 0.38
N ALA A 117 -22.83 -23.05 0.25
CA ALA A 117 -24.06 -23.79 0.54
C ALA A 117 -24.46 -23.83 2.04
N ASP A 118 -23.54 -23.55 2.97
CA ASP A 118 -23.73 -23.92 4.39
C ASP A 118 -23.55 -22.76 5.40
N CYS A 119 -23.32 -21.51 4.98
CA CYS A 119 -22.99 -20.42 5.90
C CYS A 119 -23.73 -19.11 5.59
N LYS A 120 -24.08 -18.36 6.64
CA LYS A 120 -24.20 -16.89 6.55
C LYS A 120 -22.80 -16.36 6.22
N VAL A 121 -22.47 -16.26 4.94
CA VAL A 121 -21.15 -15.83 4.52
C VAL A 121 -21.00 -14.35 4.83
N HIS A 122 -20.00 -14.03 5.65
CA HIS A 122 -19.57 -12.66 5.85
C HIS A 122 -18.99 -12.16 4.53
N ILE A 123 -19.72 -11.25 3.88
CA ILE A 123 -19.22 -10.51 2.72
C ILE A 123 -18.39 -9.36 3.27
N SER A 124 -17.13 -9.30 2.86
CA SER A 124 -16.28 -8.17 3.22
C SER A 124 -16.91 -6.87 2.78
N LYS A 125 -16.77 -5.84 3.61
CA LYS A 125 -17.18 -4.48 3.27
C LYS A 125 -16.52 -3.97 1.96
N GLU A 126 -15.33 -4.45 1.62
CA GLU A 126 -14.63 -4.06 0.38
C GLU A 126 -15.33 -4.61 -0.89
N MET A 127 -16.26 -5.55 -0.70
CA MET A 127 -17.11 -6.10 -1.75
C MET A 127 -18.60 -5.71 -1.58
N SER A 128 -18.94 -4.85 -0.62
CA SER A 128 -20.34 -4.50 -0.29
C SER A 128 -21.11 -3.84 -1.44
N HIS A 129 -20.40 -3.21 -2.37
CA HIS A 129 -20.96 -2.59 -3.58
C HIS A 129 -21.35 -3.59 -4.67
N LEU A 130 -21.04 -4.88 -4.48
CA LEU A 130 -21.32 -5.97 -5.42
C LEU A 130 -22.53 -6.77 -4.94
N ASP A 131 -23.26 -7.36 -5.89
CA ASP A 131 -24.39 -8.21 -5.54
C ASP A 131 -23.92 -9.46 -4.78
N PRO A 132 -24.50 -9.79 -3.62
CA PRO A 132 -24.14 -10.99 -2.85
C PRO A 132 -24.19 -12.30 -3.64
N VAL A 133 -25.11 -12.42 -4.61
CA VAL A 133 -25.24 -13.59 -5.49
C VAL A 133 -24.06 -13.66 -6.45
N ASP A 134 -23.63 -12.52 -6.99
CA ASP A 134 -22.45 -12.44 -7.84
C ASP A 134 -21.19 -12.84 -7.07
N ILE A 135 -21.01 -12.32 -5.84
CA ILE A 135 -19.89 -12.70 -4.97
C ILE A 135 -19.91 -14.20 -4.66
N ALA A 136 -21.08 -14.76 -4.35
CA ALA A 136 -21.23 -16.18 -4.05
C ALA A 136 -20.94 -17.10 -5.24
N ALA A 137 -21.03 -16.58 -6.47
CA ALA A 137 -20.68 -17.31 -7.67
C ALA A 137 -19.16 -17.25 -8.01
N LEU A 138 -18.37 -16.43 -7.31
CA LEU A 138 -16.94 -16.34 -7.51
C LEU A 138 -16.20 -17.56 -6.89
N PRO A 139 -15.28 -18.20 -7.63
CA PRO A 139 -14.47 -19.28 -7.09
C PRO A 139 -13.32 -18.72 -6.26
N LEU A 140 -13.62 -18.28 -5.04
CA LEU A 140 -12.65 -17.69 -4.12
C LEU A 140 -11.95 -18.77 -3.28
N PRO A 141 -10.64 -18.63 -2.99
CA PRO A 141 -9.91 -19.56 -2.15
C PRO A 141 -10.30 -19.36 -0.69
N ARG A 142 -10.23 -20.43 0.10
CA ARG A 142 -10.28 -20.34 1.57
C ARG A 142 -9.06 -19.58 2.08
N LEU A 143 -9.22 -18.88 3.20
CA LEU A 143 -8.20 -18.00 3.78
C LEU A 143 -6.88 -18.73 4.05
N ALA A 144 -6.91 -19.90 4.68
CA ALA A 144 -5.69 -20.64 5.02
C ALA A 144 -4.88 -21.08 3.78
N PRO A 145 -5.50 -21.69 2.75
CA PRO A 145 -4.82 -21.93 1.47
C PRO A 145 -4.28 -20.65 0.80
N LEU A 146 -5.05 -19.56 0.78
CA LEU A 146 -4.61 -18.29 0.17
C LEU A 146 -3.37 -17.72 0.89
N LEU A 147 -3.44 -17.60 2.22
CA LEU A 147 -2.34 -17.07 3.03
C LEU A 147 -1.08 -17.93 2.90
N ARG A 148 -1.24 -19.26 2.94
CA ARG A 148 -0.14 -20.22 2.73
C ARG A 148 0.50 -20.04 1.36
N GLY A 149 -0.32 -19.94 0.32
CA GLY A 149 0.14 -19.74 -1.05
C GLY A 149 0.97 -18.48 -1.23
N LEU A 150 0.48 -17.36 -0.69
CA LEU A 150 1.19 -16.08 -0.75
C LEU A 150 2.50 -16.11 0.05
N ALA A 151 2.48 -16.65 1.27
CA ALA A 151 3.68 -16.78 2.09
C ALA A 151 4.74 -17.67 1.42
N LYS A 152 4.32 -18.82 0.88
CA LYS A 152 5.20 -19.73 0.13
C LYS A 152 5.77 -19.06 -1.11
N ARG A 153 4.94 -18.36 -1.89
CA ARG A 153 5.37 -17.61 -3.07
C ARG A 153 6.45 -16.58 -2.72
N TYR A 154 6.29 -15.83 -1.65
CA TYR A 154 7.33 -14.92 -1.18
C TYR A 154 8.61 -15.66 -0.79
N LEU A 155 8.52 -16.73 0.00
CA LEU A 155 9.69 -17.51 0.42
C LEU A 155 10.46 -18.07 -0.80
N ASP A 156 9.73 -18.58 -1.80
CA ASP A 156 10.32 -19.23 -2.98
C ASP A 156 10.89 -18.20 -3.99
N THR A 157 10.29 -17.03 -4.12
CA THR A 157 10.58 -16.09 -5.24
C THR A 157 11.01 -14.69 -4.81
N GLN A 158 10.95 -14.36 -3.52
CA GLN A 158 11.13 -13.01 -2.97
C GLN A 158 10.16 -12.00 -3.61
N ASP A 159 8.96 -12.45 -3.93
CA ASP A 159 7.93 -11.57 -4.47
C ASP A 159 7.27 -10.74 -3.36
N ASP A 160 7.67 -9.48 -3.34
CA ASP A 160 7.24 -8.50 -2.35
C ASP A 160 5.73 -8.24 -2.36
N VAL A 161 5.06 -8.40 -3.50
CA VAL A 161 3.61 -8.21 -3.56
C VAL A 161 2.90 -9.30 -2.77
N ALA A 162 3.39 -10.54 -2.84
CA ALA A 162 2.89 -11.63 -2.01
C ALA A 162 3.15 -11.38 -0.51
N MET A 163 4.30 -10.79 -0.15
CA MET A 163 4.58 -10.42 1.24
C MET A 163 3.65 -9.32 1.76
N ILE A 164 3.41 -8.26 0.96
CA ILE A 164 2.42 -7.23 1.30
C ILE A 164 1.04 -7.86 1.51
N ALA A 165 0.64 -8.76 0.61
CA ALA A 165 -0.64 -9.44 0.70
C ALA A 165 -0.76 -10.31 1.97
N VAL A 166 0.31 -10.99 2.40
CA VAL A 166 0.34 -11.74 3.67
C VAL A 166 0.18 -10.80 4.87
N GLU A 167 0.95 -9.71 4.93
CA GLU A 167 0.83 -8.72 6.02
C GLU A 167 -0.59 -8.16 6.09
N GLN A 168 -1.14 -7.78 4.94
CA GLN A 168 -2.49 -7.22 4.86
C GLN A 168 -3.58 -8.24 5.21
N LEU A 169 -3.44 -9.52 4.84
CA LEU A 169 -4.40 -10.56 5.24
C LEU A 169 -4.36 -10.82 6.74
N VAL A 170 -3.15 -10.87 7.31
CA VAL A 170 -2.94 -11.01 8.76
C VAL A 170 -3.63 -9.87 9.51
N ASP A 171 -3.53 -8.65 8.99
CA ASP A 171 -4.13 -7.47 9.58
C ASP A 171 -5.65 -7.39 9.32
N GLY A 172 -6.10 -7.53 8.07
CA GLY A 172 -7.50 -7.40 7.63
C GLY A 172 -8.41 -8.49 8.19
N MET A 173 -7.88 -9.70 8.44
CA MET A 173 -8.61 -10.79 9.07
C MET A 173 -8.33 -10.92 10.57
N ASN A 174 -7.52 -10.01 11.13
CA ASN A 174 -7.08 -10.01 12.52
C ASN A 174 -6.60 -11.39 13.04
N LEU A 175 -5.73 -12.05 12.27
CA LEU A 175 -5.22 -13.39 12.60
C LEU A 175 -4.30 -13.41 13.83
N ASP A 176 -4.51 -14.33 14.76
CA ASP A 176 -3.68 -14.53 15.94
C ASP A 176 -2.90 -15.86 15.87
N GLU A 177 -1.99 -16.07 16.84
CA GLU A 177 -1.18 -17.28 16.92
C GLU A 177 -2.07 -18.53 17.05
N ALA A 178 -3.19 -18.43 17.76
CA ALA A 178 -4.16 -19.52 17.91
C ALA A 178 -4.82 -19.89 16.56
N TRP A 179 -5.09 -18.92 15.70
CA TRP A 179 -5.58 -19.17 14.35
C TRP A 179 -4.52 -19.87 13.50
N VAL A 180 -3.26 -19.44 13.58
CA VAL A 180 -2.14 -20.06 12.84
C VAL A 180 -1.95 -21.51 13.27
N GLU A 181 -1.92 -21.80 14.57
CA GLU A 181 -1.80 -23.16 15.09
C GLU A 181 -2.93 -24.07 14.57
N ARG A 182 -4.18 -23.58 14.57
CA ARG A 182 -5.31 -24.38 14.10
C ARG A 182 -5.30 -24.64 12.60
N ASN A 183 -4.89 -23.65 11.80
CA ASN A 183 -5.11 -23.66 10.34
C ASN A 183 -3.86 -23.95 9.50
N LEU A 184 -2.66 -23.72 10.07
CA LEU A 184 -1.38 -23.85 9.39
C LEU A 184 -0.41 -24.84 10.06
N LYS A 185 -0.83 -25.61 11.08
CA LYS A 185 0.05 -26.59 11.77
C LYS A 185 0.82 -27.55 10.87
N ASP A 186 0.27 -27.87 9.69
CA ASP A 186 0.86 -28.81 8.74
C ASP A 186 1.76 -28.11 7.69
N SER A 187 1.98 -26.79 7.82
CA SER A 187 2.88 -26.00 6.99
C SER A 187 4.33 -26.11 7.48
N ASP A 188 5.29 -25.78 6.61
CA ASP A 188 6.70 -25.80 6.97
C ASP A 188 7.07 -24.70 8.00
N ALA A 189 8.19 -24.91 8.70
CA ALA A 189 8.62 -24.03 9.78
C ALA A 189 8.97 -22.60 9.31
N ALA A 190 9.45 -22.43 8.08
CA ALA A 190 9.79 -21.10 7.55
C ALA A 190 8.53 -20.29 7.30
N LEU A 191 7.50 -20.90 6.72
CA LEU A 191 6.18 -20.30 6.52
C LEU A 191 5.50 -19.94 7.83
N LEU A 192 5.53 -20.85 8.81
CA LEU A 192 5.00 -20.59 10.15
C LEU A 192 5.73 -19.42 10.83
N GLY A 193 7.07 -19.41 10.76
CA GLY A 193 7.89 -18.33 11.30
C GLY A 193 7.60 -16.98 10.64
N LEU A 194 7.43 -16.96 9.32
CA LEU A 194 7.07 -15.75 8.58
C LEU A 194 5.72 -15.20 9.05
N VAL A 195 4.66 -16.01 9.03
CA VAL A 195 3.32 -15.55 9.43
C VAL A 195 3.30 -15.11 10.91
N ALA A 196 3.94 -15.86 11.80
CA ALA A 196 4.04 -15.51 13.21
C ALA A 196 4.75 -14.16 13.44
N ASN A 197 5.83 -13.87 12.69
CA ASN A 197 6.51 -12.58 12.76
C ASN A 197 5.59 -11.41 12.38
N HIS A 198 4.74 -11.58 11.38
CA HIS A 198 3.76 -10.54 11.02
C HIS A 198 2.69 -10.37 12.09
N ILE A 199 2.23 -11.45 12.73
CA ILE A 199 1.29 -11.38 13.85
C ILE A 199 1.91 -10.61 15.03
N HIS A 200 3.12 -10.96 15.45
CA HIS A 200 3.82 -10.24 16.52
C HIS A 200 4.05 -8.75 16.17
N GLY A 201 4.33 -8.45 14.90
CA GLY A 201 4.50 -7.09 14.40
C GLY A 201 3.22 -6.24 14.38
N LYS A 202 2.02 -6.85 14.54
CA LYS A 202 0.73 -6.16 14.43
C LYS A 202 0.63 -4.92 15.30
N GLN A 203 1.13 -4.98 16.53
CA GLN A 203 1.03 -3.87 17.48
C GLN A 203 1.63 -2.56 16.95
N SER A 204 2.65 -2.64 16.08
CA SER A 204 3.26 -1.48 15.41
C SER A 204 2.44 -0.90 14.24
N ARG A 205 1.30 -1.55 13.91
CA ARG A 205 0.38 -1.25 12.80
C ARG A 205 -1.08 -1.09 13.26
N ILE A 206 -1.33 -1.11 14.58
CA ILE A 206 -2.64 -0.80 15.17
C ILE A 206 -2.89 0.70 15.09
N ASP A 207 -4.11 1.08 14.72
CA ASP A 207 -4.55 2.47 14.69
C ASP A 207 -4.68 3.02 16.12
N TYR A 208 -4.10 4.19 16.38
CA TYR A 208 -4.12 4.83 17.70
C TYR A 208 -5.53 5.24 18.16
N TYR A 209 -6.53 5.18 17.28
CA TYR A 209 -7.89 5.66 17.52
C TYR A 209 -8.94 4.58 17.85
N SER A 210 -8.59 3.28 17.89
CA SER A 210 -9.56 2.19 18.13
C SER A 210 -9.32 1.36 19.40
N ASP A 211 -9.08 2.03 20.55
CA ASP A 211 -8.84 1.40 21.86
C ASP A 211 -7.82 0.24 21.86
N ASN A 212 -6.92 0.19 20.88
CA ASN A 212 -5.99 -0.91 20.63
C ASN A 212 -6.62 -2.32 20.43
N THR A 213 -7.89 -2.41 20.02
CA THR A 213 -8.61 -3.70 19.94
C THR A 213 -8.75 -4.29 18.52
N ILE A 214 -8.61 -3.48 17.47
CA ILE A 214 -8.78 -3.89 16.06
C ILE A 214 -7.72 -3.21 15.19
N THR A 215 -7.24 -3.87 14.14
CA THR A 215 -6.31 -3.31 13.15
C THR A 215 -6.96 -2.17 12.35
N CYS A 216 -6.15 -1.33 11.72
CA CYS A 216 -6.52 -0.08 11.03
C CYS A 216 -7.46 -0.23 9.80
N PHE A 217 -8.12 -1.37 9.62
CA PHE A 217 -8.97 -1.72 8.49
C PHE A 217 -10.48 -1.74 8.82
N ILE A 218 -10.93 -1.34 10.00
CA ILE A 218 -12.36 -1.36 10.37
C ILE A 218 -12.82 -0.02 10.96
N SER A 219 -13.81 0.62 10.35
CA SER A 219 -14.53 1.78 10.95
C SER A 219 -15.98 1.97 10.48
N GLY A 220 -16.51 1.18 9.54
CA GLY A 220 -17.91 1.29 9.09
C GLY A 220 -18.08 1.66 7.60
N PRO A 221 -19.31 1.59 7.05
CA PRO A 221 -19.51 0.92 5.74
C PRO A 221 -19.68 1.79 4.47
N GLU A 222 -19.88 3.10 4.50
CA GLU A 222 -20.19 3.88 3.27
C GLU A 222 -19.10 4.89 2.82
N GLU A 223 -18.04 5.14 3.60
CA GLU A 223 -17.22 6.35 3.39
C GLU A 223 -15.69 6.17 3.22
N ALA A 224 -15.16 4.94 3.18
CA ALA A 224 -13.71 4.78 3.31
C ALA A 224 -12.91 4.77 2.01
N GLU A 225 -13.49 4.42 0.85
CA GLU A 225 -12.66 4.00 -0.32
C GLU A 225 -12.86 4.83 -1.59
N SER A 226 -14.05 5.42 -1.82
CA SER A 226 -14.24 6.45 -2.87
C SER A 226 -14.10 7.88 -2.35
N VAL A 227 -14.22 8.05 -1.04
CA VAL A 227 -14.28 9.37 -0.39
C VAL A 227 -12.92 9.72 0.21
N ARG A 228 -12.07 8.77 0.62
CA ARG A 228 -10.83 9.10 1.34
C ARG A 228 -9.78 9.83 0.50
N THR A 229 -9.45 9.39 -0.73
CA THR A 229 -8.50 10.13 -1.56
C THR A 229 -9.06 11.49 -1.97
N GLY A 230 -10.34 11.57 -2.34
CA GLY A 230 -10.97 12.85 -2.67
C GLY A 230 -11.03 13.81 -1.46
N ARG A 231 -11.22 13.30 -0.24
CA ARG A 231 -11.21 14.08 1.00
C ARG A 231 -9.82 14.49 1.45
N LEU A 232 -8.83 13.61 1.31
CA LEU A 232 -7.43 13.97 1.50
C LEU A 232 -7.04 15.03 0.47
N ASN A 233 -7.54 14.93 -0.77
CA ASN A 233 -7.35 15.97 -1.77
C ASN A 233 -8.01 17.29 -1.34
N ASP A 234 -9.25 17.27 -0.83
CA ASP A 234 -9.92 18.48 -0.33
C ASP A 234 -9.16 19.10 0.85
N ALA A 235 -8.71 18.29 1.81
CA ALA A 235 -7.88 18.74 2.92
C ALA A 235 -6.54 19.34 2.43
N ALA A 236 -5.89 18.71 1.44
CA ALA A 236 -4.65 19.19 0.85
C ALA A 236 -4.83 20.50 0.05
N ILE A 237 -5.97 20.67 -0.63
CA ILE A 237 -6.34 21.91 -1.33
C ILE A 237 -6.59 23.03 -0.31
N THR A 238 -7.34 22.74 0.76
CA THR A 238 -7.63 23.69 1.83
C THR A 238 -6.35 24.12 2.55
N LEU A 239 -5.52 23.13 2.93
CA LEU A 239 -4.21 23.36 3.54
C LEU A 239 -3.33 24.24 2.64
N HIS A 240 -3.27 23.95 1.34
CA HIS A 240 -2.54 24.77 0.38
C HIS A 240 -3.07 26.20 0.32
N GLY A 241 -4.39 26.37 0.27
CA GLY A 241 -5.02 27.69 0.26
C GLY A 241 -4.62 28.54 1.47
N ILE A 242 -4.66 27.97 2.67
CA ILE A 242 -4.32 28.67 3.91
C ILE A 242 -2.83 29.00 3.98
N LEU A 243 -1.95 28.00 3.80
CA LEU A 243 -0.51 28.19 3.93
C LEU A 243 0.07 29.11 2.85
N SER A 244 -0.37 28.97 1.59
CA SER A 244 0.08 29.84 0.51
C SER A 244 -0.34 31.30 0.71
N ARG A 245 -1.54 31.57 1.24
CA ARG A 245 -1.97 32.95 1.56
C ARG A 245 -1.12 33.61 2.64
N GLN A 246 -0.57 32.82 3.55
CA GLN A 246 0.34 33.32 4.60
C GLN A 246 1.81 33.33 4.17
N GLY A 247 2.13 32.90 2.94
CA GLY A 247 3.51 32.79 2.48
C GLY A 247 4.33 31.76 3.26
N ILE A 248 3.68 30.73 3.79
CA ILE A 248 4.34 29.65 4.53
C ILE A 248 4.85 28.60 3.53
N ASP A 249 6.14 28.30 3.62
CA ASP A 249 6.72 27.19 2.87
C ASP A 249 6.31 25.85 3.48
N PHE A 250 5.84 24.95 2.62
CA PHE A 250 5.42 23.61 3.02
C PHE A 250 5.55 22.63 1.86
N GLY A 251 5.57 21.34 2.20
CA GLY A 251 5.49 20.25 1.25
C GLY A 251 4.91 19.00 1.89
N ILE A 252 3.93 18.41 1.21
CA ILE A 252 3.32 17.14 1.57
C ILE A 252 4.29 15.99 1.25
N PHE A 253 4.40 15.04 2.18
CA PHE A 253 5.22 13.84 2.05
C PHE A 253 4.44 12.59 2.49
N GLY A 254 5.15 11.49 2.74
CA GLY A 254 4.55 10.28 3.30
C GLY A 254 3.74 9.45 2.30
N GLY A 255 2.79 8.66 2.81
CA GLY A 255 2.02 7.71 1.99
C GLY A 255 1.13 8.41 0.95
N TYR A 256 0.48 9.51 1.35
CA TYR A 256 -0.41 10.27 0.46
C TYR A 256 0.35 10.94 -0.70
N ALA A 257 1.55 11.46 -0.46
CA ALA A 257 2.41 11.99 -1.53
C ALA A 257 2.80 10.90 -2.54
N ILE A 258 3.16 9.71 -2.05
CA ILE A 258 3.53 8.57 -2.87
C ILE A 258 2.36 8.09 -3.74
N GLY A 259 1.16 7.98 -3.15
CA GLY A 259 -0.05 7.65 -3.89
C GLY A 259 -0.36 8.68 -4.97
N THR A 260 -0.27 9.96 -4.65
CA THR A 260 -0.49 11.07 -5.59
C THR A 260 0.53 11.06 -6.75
N MET A 261 1.77 10.64 -6.47
CA MET A 261 2.81 10.46 -7.49
C MET A 261 2.71 9.14 -8.27
N GLY A 262 1.59 8.41 -8.17
CA GLY A 262 1.34 7.20 -8.95
C GLY A 262 1.88 5.91 -8.34
N GLY A 263 2.22 5.91 -7.04
CA GLY A 263 2.38 4.69 -6.28
C GLY A 263 1.03 4.03 -6.00
N ALA A 264 1.01 2.71 -5.84
CA ALA A 264 -0.19 1.95 -5.45
C ALA A 264 -0.55 2.10 -3.95
N HIS A 265 -0.06 3.16 -3.30
CA HIS A 265 -0.15 3.37 -1.87
C HIS A 265 -1.42 4.16 -1.53
N GLU A 266 -2.33 3.54 -0.79
CA GLU A 266 -3.45 4.25 -0.15
C GLU A 266 -3.01 4.79 1.20
N SER A 267 -3.30 6.06 1.46
CA SER A 267 -2.98 6.72 2.72
C SER A 267 -4.24 7.17 3.42
N LYS A 268 -4.15 7.34 4.75
CA LYS A 268 -5.28 7.64 5.64
C LYS A 268 -5.21 9.07 6.18
N ASP A 269 -4.11 9.74 5.89
CA ASP A 269 -3.60 10.92 6.53
C ASP A 269 -2.76 11.74 5.54
N ILE A 270 -2.57 13.01 5.85
CA ILE A 270 -1.63 13.88 5.12
C ILE A 270 -0.44 14.11 6.04
N ASP A 271 0.74 13.64 5.65
CA ASP A 271 1.99 14.07 6.26
C ASP A 271 2.46 15.36 5.56
N CYS A 272 2.67 16.43 6.31
CA CYS A 272 3.11 17.72 5.79
C CYS A 272 4.28 18.27 6.59
N LEU A 273 5.34 18.70 5.94
CA LEU A 273 6.42 19.47 6.54
C LEU A 273 6.18 20.95 6.26
N ALA A 274 6.26 21.82 7.26
CA ALA A 274 6.00 23.25 7.11
C ALA A 274 6.99 24.14 7.89
N SER A 275 7.36 25.28 7.29
CA SER A 275 8.25 26.32 7.82
C SER A 275 7.54 27.21 8.83
N VAL A 276 7.13 26.63 9.95
CA VAL A 276 6.34 27.26 11.02
C VAL A 276 6.73 26.71 12.39
N THR A 277 6.39 27.46 13.45
CA THR A 277 6.29 26.92 14.81
C THR A 277 4.94 26.27 15.08
N LYS A 278 4.87 25.45 16.13
CA LYS A 278 3.62 24.85 16.61
C LYS A 278 2.55 25.89 16.96
N GLU A 279 2.92 26.97 17.64
CA GLU A 279 2.00 28.03 18.02
C GLU A 279 1.45 28.75 16.79
N GLN A 280 2.30 29.03 15.81
CA GLN A 280 1.89 29.67 14.56
C GLN A 280 0.89 28.82 13.79
N ILE A 281 1.16 27.52 13.61
CA ILE A 281 0.28 26.65 12.83
C ILE A 281 -1.05 26.38 13.53
N ILE A 282 -1.07 26.26 14.86
CA ILE A 282 -2.31 26.15 15.64
C ILE A 282 -3.13 27.45 15.52
N SER A 283 -2.48 28.61 15.69
CA SER A 283 -3.12 29.91 15.55
C SER A 283 -3.70 30.15 14.15
N LEU A 284 -3.16 29.49 13.13
CA LEU A 284 -3.57 29.66 11.75
C LEU A 284 -4.68 28.67 11.33
N LEU A 285 -4.67 27.45 11.86
CA LEU A 285 -5.55 26.37 11.41
C LEU A 285 -6.65 26.00 12.40
N ASP A 286 -6.45 26.15 13.72
CA ASP A 286 -7.43 25.64 14.67
C ASP A 286 -8.76 26.38 14.59
N ASN A 287 -9.83 25.65 14.28
CA ASN A 287 -11.19 26.14 14.01
C ASN A 287 -11.33 26.97 12.72
N GLU A 288 -10.36 26.89 11.80
CA GLU A 288 -10.38 27.56 10.50
C GLU A 288 -10.62 26.56 9.35
N GLU A 289 -11.53 26.89 8.43
CA GLU A 289 -11.83 26.12 7.19
C GLU A 289 -11.93 24.58 7.39
N GLY A 290 -12.51 24.16 8.53
CA GLY A 290 -12.76 22.75 8.84
C GLY A 290 -11.66 22.03 9.62
N PHE A 291 -10.53 22.69 9.91
CA PHE A 291 -9.46 22.16 10.75
C PHE A 291 -9.79 22.28 12.23
N GLN A 292 -9.39 21.26 13.01
CA GLN A 292 -9.36 21.32 14.47
C GLN A 292 -8.09 20.65 14.98
N ALA A 293 -7.34 21.35 15.83
CA ALA A 293 -6.13 20.85 16.43
C ALA A 293 -6.40 19.72 17.44
N ILE A 294 -5.52 18.73 17.45
CA ILE A 294 -5.49 17.67 18.46
C ILE A 294 -4.40 18.03 19.47
N SER A 295 -4.78 18.11 20.75
CA SER A 295 -3.85 18.47 21.83
C SER A 295 -2.73 17.44 21.98
N GLN A 296 -1.49 17.89 21.90
CA GLN A 296 -0.27 17.06 21.94
C GLN A 296 0.88 17.81 22.60
N SER A 297 1.82 17.11 23.23
CA SER A 297 2.93 17.71 23.98
C SER A 297 4.17 18.07 23.14
N ARG A 298 4.40 17.38 22.02
CA ARG A 298 5.54 17.62 21.12
C ARG A 298 5.51 19.02 20.51
N GLN A 299 6.67 19.61 20.25
CA GLN A 299 6.80 20.96 19.68
C GLN A 299 7.09 20.97 18.19
N ASP A 300 7.58 19.84 17.66
CA ASP A 300 7.97 19.65 16.26
C ASP A 300 6.83 19.06 15.41
N TYR A 301 5.63 18.94 15.97
CA TYR A 301 4.52 18.19 15.40
C TYR A 301 3.17 18.65 15.96
N VAL A 302 2.18 18.74 15.08
CA VAL A 302 0.77 19.01 15.39
C VAL A 302 -0.11 18.17 14.48
N ALA A 303 -1.10 17.48 15.03
CA ALA A 303 -2.16 16.85 14.25
C ALA A 303 -3.43 17.69 14.22
N PHE A 304 -4.13 17.64 13.10
CA PHE A 304 -5.44 18.23 12.90
C PHE A 304 -6.41 17.19 12.35
N LEU A 305 -7.68 17.32 12.71
CA LEU A 305 -8.78 16.70 11.98
C LEU A 305 -9.36 17.74 11.01
N TRP A 306 -9.46 17.41 9.73
CA TRP A 306 -10.10 18.25 8.72
C TRP A 306 -11.44 17.67 8.27
N SER A 307 -12.51 18.47 8.29
CA SER A 307 -13.78 18.15 7.64
C SER A 307 -14.48 19.42 7.13
N ASP A 308 -15.02 19.37 5.92
CA ASP A 308 -15.91 20.41 5.38
C ASP A 308 -17.36 20.34 5.94
N ARG A 309 -17.66 19.34 6.79
CA ARG A 309 -19.00 19.14 7.38
C ARG A 309 -19.09 19.72 8.77
N ALA A 310 -20.21 20.38 9.08
CA ALA A 310 -20.46 20.98 10.39
C ALA A 310 -20.52 19.95 11.54
N ASP A 311 -21.00 18.74 11.28
CA ASP A 311 -21.02 17.64 12.25
C ASP A 311 -19.67 16.91 12.36
N ARG A 312 -18.71 17.28 11.50
CA ARG A 312 -17.36 16.73 11.42
C ARG A 312 -17.32 15.23 11.18
N SER A 313 -18.42 14.67 10.68
CA SER A 313 -18.38 13.37 10.04
C SER A 313 -17.34 13.44 8.91
N HIS A 314 -16.61 12.36 8.69
CA HIS A 314 -15.82 12.27 7.45
C HIS A 314 -14.39 12.77 7.61
N ALA A 315 -13.99 13.10 8.85
CA ALA A 315 -12.76 13.82 9.08
C ALA A 315 -11.54 13.00 8.68
N VAL A 316 -10.58 13.66 8.03
CA VAL A 316 -9.28 13.08 7.70
C VAL A 316 -8.21 13.67 8.60
N LEU A 317 -7.17 12.89 8.88
CA LEU A 317 -6.05 13.32 9.70
C LEU A 317 -5.05 14.11 8.84
N VAL A 318 -4.61 15.26 9.34
CA VAL A 318 -3.55 16.07 8.74
C VAL A 318 -2.48 16.28 9.79
N GLU A 319 -1.31 15.70 9.55
CA GLU A 319 -0.14 15.72 10.41
C GLU A 319 0.85 16.76 9.89
N ILE A 320 1.10 17.81 10.68
CA ILE A 320 2.03 18.89 10.31
C ILE A 320 3.26 18.80 11.21
N PHE A 321 4.39 18.48 10.59
CA PHE A 321 5.72 18.52 11.17
C PHE A 321 6.27 19.94 11.05
N CYS A 322 6.43 20.60 12.20
CA CYS A 322 6.91 21.97 12.29
C CYS A 322 8.43 21.97 12.11
N GLU A 323 8.95 22.71 11.15
CA GLU A 323 10.39 22.92 10.99
C GLU A 323 10.97 23.65 12.21
N GLN A 324 10.26 24.65 12.73
CA GLN A 324 10.77 25.55 13.75
C GLN A 324 10.30 25.12 15.14
N PHE A 325 11.24 24.63 15.95
CA PHE A 325 11.00 24.25 17.34
C PHE A 325 12.30 24.37 18.16
N PRO A 326 12.24 24.37 19.50
CA PRO A 326 13.44 24.41 20.34
C PRO A 326 14.39 23.23 20.04
N GLY A 327 15.58 23.53 19.52
CA GLY A 327 16.56 22.52 19.12
C GLY A 327 16.48 22.08 17.65
N ALA A 328 15.65 22.72 16.82
CA ALA A 328 15.65 22.49 15.37
C ALA A 328 17.05 22.72 14.76
N GLN A 329 17.49 21.78 13.92
CA GLN A 329 18.80 21.79 13.27
C GLN A 329 18.74 21.90 11.75
N TYR A 330 17.55 21.67 11.18
CA TYR A 330 17.35 21.55 9.74
C TYR A 330 16.33 22.58 9.28
N SER A 331 16.45 23.00 8.02
CA SER A 331 15.58 24.02 7.45
C SER A 331 14.92 23.60 6.15
N MET A 332 13.70 24.11 5.91
CA MET A 332 13.01 24.00 4.62
C MET A 332 13.51 24.99 3.58
N MET A 333 14.45 25.87 3.94
CA MET A 333 15.07 26.79 2.99
C MET A 333 15.64 26.03 1.79
N ASP A 334 15.29 26.49 0.60
CA ASP A 334 15.70 25.91 -0.68
C ASP A 334 15.27 24.44 -0.93
N VAL A 335 14.34 23.91 -0.15
CA VAL A 335 13.77 22.57 -0.39
C VAL A 335 12.83 22.62 -1.59
N PRO A 336 13.11 21.88 -2.69
CA PRO A 336 12.24 21.88 -3.85
C PRO A 336 10.89 21.25 -3.55
N ARG A 337 9.84 21.87 -4.09
CA ARG A 337 8.46 21.40 -4.00
C ARG A 337 7.80 21.47 -5.38
N THR A 338 6.96 20.49 -5.66
CA THR A 338 6.21 20.41 -6.91
C THR A 338 4.75 20.71 -6.63
N ALA A 339 4.18 21.67 -7.35
CA ALA A 339 2.74 21.87 -7.39
C ALA A 339 2.12 20.74 -8.23
N ILE A 340 1.31 19.89 -7.60
CA ILE A 340 0.62 18.80 -8.29
C ILE A 340 -0.88 19.12 -8.33
N PRO A 341 -1.52 19.11 -9.52
CA PRO A 341 -2.97 19.22 -9.60
C PRO A 341 -3.62 17.97 -9.01
N ILE A 342 -4.59 18.16 -8.13
CA ILE A 342 -5.33 17.09 -7.44
C ILE A 342 -6.83 17.35 -7.54
N GLN A 343 -7.60 16.28 -7.51
CA GLN A 343 -9.06 16.33 -7.65
C GLN A 343 -9.72 16.03 -6.31
N GLY A 344 -10.12 17.08 -5.61
CA GLY A 344 -10.95 17.03 -4.42
C GLY A 344 -12.32 16.40 -4.68
N LEU A 345 -12.92 15.84 -3.63
CA LEU A 345 -14.28 15.30 -3.68
C LEU A 345 -15.30 16.45 -3.67
N SER A 346 -15.18 17.36 -2.71
CA SER A 346 -16.08 18.49 -2.51
C SER A 346 -15.58 19.76 -3.21
N LEU A 347 -14.27 20.01 -3.17
CA LEU A 347 -13.66 21.25 -3.68
C LEU A 347 -13.35 21.20 -5.17
N GLY A 348 -13.51 20.05 -5.81
CA GLY A 348 -13.25 19.89 -7.22
C GLY A 348 -11.75 19.93 -7.55
N GLN A 349 -11.39 20.51 -8.69
CA GLN A 349 -10.00 20.59 -9.12
C GLN A 349 -9.24 21.66 -8.32
N GLY A 350 -8.08 21.29 -7.77
CA GLY A 350 -7.16 22.21 -7.11
C GLY A 350 -5.70 21.77 -7.27
N SER A 351 -4.82 22.34 -6.46
CA SER A 351 -3.41 21.96 -6.41
C SER A 351 -2.89 21.99 -4.99
N SER A 352 -1.87 21.17 -4.70
CA SER A 352 -1.10 21.27 -3.46
C SER A 352 0.39 21.15 -3.73
N PHE A 353 1.22 21.51 -2.75
CA PHE A 353 2.67 21.36 -2.83
C PHE A 353 3.11 20.04 -2.21
N PHE A 354 3.87 19.26 -2.96
CA PHE A 354 4.48 18.00 -2.53
C PHE A 354 5.99 18.15 -2.52
N LEU A 355 6.68 17.52 -1.57
CA LEU A 355 8.15 17.46 -1.60
C LEU A 355 8.61 16.73 -2.88
N ASP A 356 9.77 17.13 -3.40
CA ASP A 356 10.31 16.47 -4.59
C ASP A 356 10.62 14.98 -4.34
N PRO A 357 10.63 14.14 -5.41
CA PRO A 357 10.79 12.69 -5.27
C PRO A 357 12.02 12.25 -4.47
N PHE A 358 13.12 13.01 -4.49
CA PHE A 358 14.31 12.70 -3.70
C PHE A 358 14.05 12.84 -2.20
N TYR A 359 13.35 13.89 -1.76
CA TYR A 359 13.01 14.04 -0.34
C TYR A 359 11.97 13.00 0.12
N LEU A 360 11.04 12.62 -0.76
CA LEU A 360 10.16 11.47 -0.49
C LEU A 360 10.98 10.18 -0.30
N PHE A 361 11.99 9.97 -1.14
CA PHE A 361 12.90 8.83 -1.02
C PHE A 361 13.69 8.87 0.29
N LYS A 362 14.24 10.03 0.70
CA LYS A 362 14.92 10.22 2.00
C LYS A 362 14.01 9.90 3.18
N GLY A 363 12.80 10.45 3.18
CA GLY A 363 11.80 10.19 4.22
C GLY A 363 11.47 8.70 4.34
N LYS A 364 11.29 8.01 3.20
CA LYS A 364 11.03 6.57 3.16
C LYS A 364 12.24 5.73 3.53
N LEU A 365 13.45 6.19 3.20
CA LEU A 365 14.69 5.53 3.58
C LEU A 365 14.86 5.55 5.10
N ARG A 366 14.64 6.72 5.72
CA ARG A 366 14.63 6.87 7.18
C ARG A 366 13.54 6.01 7.81
N ALA A 367 12.35 5.97 7.24
CA ALA A 367 11.28 5.08 7.70
C ALA A 367 11.70 3.59 7.63
N ALA A 368 12.18 3.11 6.48
CA ALA A 368 12.65 1.74 6.31
C ALA A 368 13.79 1.37 7.27
N ALA A 369 14.70 2.31 7.55
CA ALA A 369 15.78 2.12 8.52
C ALA A 369 15.26 1.95 9.95
N THR A 370 14.28 2.77 10.35
CA THR A 370 13.88 2.95 11.75
C THR A 370 12.63 2.17 12.16
N ARG A 371 11.77 1.76 11.21
CA ARG A 371 10.56 0.98 11.50
C ARG A 371 10.42 -0.26 10.59
N GLY A 372 9.79 -1.29 11.14
CA GLY A 372 9.56 -2.59 10.50
C GLY A 372 8.33 -2.68 9.60
N LYS A 373 8.05 -1.65 8.80
CA LYS A 373 6.89 -1.66 7.90
C LYS A 373 7.32 -1.97 6.47
N PHE A 374 6.86 -3.10 5.92
CA PHE A 374 7.29 -3.59 4.62
C PHE A 374 6.99 -2.62 3.47
N HIS A 375 5.89 -1.87 3.54
CA HIS A 375 5.57 -0.87 2.52
C HIS A 375 6.65 0.21 2.36
N ASP A 376 7.49 0.47 3.38
CA ASP A 376 8.59 1.43 3.22
C ASP A 376 9.63 0.92 2.21
N SER A 377 9.90 -0.40 2.13
CA SER A 377 10.81 -0.97 1.12
C SER A 377 10.18 -0.98 -0.29
N ALA A 378 8.87 -1.25 -0.37
CA ALA A 378 8.12 -1.18 -1.63
C ALA A 378 8.07 0.26 -2.20
N ASP A 379 7.82 1.24 -1.34
CA ASP A 379 7.80 2.66 -1.67
C ASP A 379 9.18 3.13 -2.16
N LEU A 380 10.27 2.72 -1.49
CA LEU A 380 11.63 3.01 -1.94
C LEU A 380 11.90 2.46 -3.34
N ARG A 381 11.54 1.21 -3.61
CA ARG A 381 11.72 0.63 -4.95
C ARG A 381 10.86 1.32 -5.99
N MET A 382 9.63 1.71 -5.64
CA MET A 382 8.77 2.47 -6.55
C MET A 382 9.41 3.81 -6.91
N LEU A 383 9.81 4.58 -5.90
CA LEU A 383 10.45 5.88 -6.09
C LEU A 383 11.77 5.75 -6.88
N GLY A 384 12.65 4.82 -6.50
CA GLY A 384 13.92 4.62 -7.18
C GLY A 384 13.81 4.02 -8.58
N GLY A 385 12.73 3.28 -8.87
CA GLY A 385 12.43 2.81 -10.22
C GLY A 385 11.90 3.93 -11.13
N LYS A 386 10.97 4.75 -10.61
CA LYS A 386 10.29 5.80 -11.37
C LYS A 386 11.11 7.09 -11.52
N TYR A 387 11.80 7.49 -10.46
CA TYR A 387 12.56 8.74 -10.35
C TYR A 387 14.06 8.47 -10.28
N LYS A 388 14.50 7.44 -11.02
CA LYS A 388 15.87 6.92 -10.96
C LYS A 388 16.91 8.02 -11.15
N ALA A 389 16.81 8.80 -12.22
CA ALA A 389 17.79 9.84 -12.55
C ALA A 389 17.88 10.94 -11.48
N ASP A 390 16.73 11.37 -10.95
CA ASP A 390 16.66 12.39 -9.91
C ASP A 390 17.37 11.91 -8.63
N ILE A 391 17.11 10.66 -8.23
CA ILE A 391 17.70 10.06 -7.03
C ILE A 391 19.19 9.74 -7.23
N GLU A 392 19.59 9.20 -8.39
CA GLU A 392 20.99 8.92 -8.72
C GLU A 392 21.86 10.18 -8.64
N SER A 393 21.38 11.30 -9.18
CA SER A 393 22.14 12.56 -9.20
C SER A 393 22.47 13.11 -7.81
N ARG A 394 21.68 12.72 -6.80
CA ARG A 394 21.75 13.18 -5.41
C ARG A 394 22.02 12.05 -4.42
N ALA A 395 22.38 10.86 -4.89
CA ALA A 395 22.58 9.68 -4.03
C ALA A 395 23.64 9.90 -2.94
N HIS A 396 24.60 10.79 -3.19
CA HIS A 396 25.65 11.17 -2.24
C HIS A 396 25.13 11.98 -1.03
N GLU A 397 23.92 12.55 -1.10
CA GLU A 397 23.25 13.23 0.02
C GLU A 397 22.51 12.25 0.94
N LEU A 398 22.42 10.96 0.59
CA LEU A 398 21.70 9.98 1.41
C LEU A 398 22.51 9.58 2.65
N ASN A 399 21.83 9.48 3.80
CA ASN A 399 22.46 9.04 5.05
C ASN A 399 22.87 7.56 4.97
N VAL A 400 24.19 7.32 4.98
CA VAL A 400 24.81 5.98 4.87
C VAL A 400 24.38 5.04 6.00
N GLN A 401 24.10 5.55 7.20
CA GLN A 401 23.58 4.73 8.29
C GLN A 401 22.13 4.29 8.03
N TYR A 402 21.28 5.17 7.48
CA TYR A 402 19.92 4.75 7.09
C TYR A 402 19.95 3.73 5.95
N LEU A 403 20.84 3.88 4.98
CA LEU A 403 21.05 2.88 3.93
C LEU A 403 21.41 1.51 4.53
N GLY A 404 22.39 1.47 5.44
CA GLY A 404 22.82 0.21 6.07
C GLY A 404 21.75 -0.45 6.93
N LEU A 405 21.00 0.35 7.70
CA LEU A 405 19.90 -0.15 8.54
C LEU A 405 18.74 -0.65 7.68
N ALA A 406 18.39 0.06 6.60
CA ALA A 406 17.39 -0.37 5.65
C ALA A 406 17.80 -1.68 4.97
N LEU A 407 19.07 -1.85 4.56
CA LEU A 407 19.59 -3.10 3.99
C LEU A 407 19.57 -4.26 4.97
N LYS A 408 19.93 -4.01 6.24
CA LYS A 408 19.84 -5.05 7.30
C LYS A 408 18.42 -5.56 7.48
N ARG A 409 17.43 -4.68 7.30
CA ARG A 409 16.02 -5.00 7.48
C ARG A 409 15.38 -5.59 6.22
N TYR A 410 15.76 -5.07 5.06
CA TYR A 410 15.20 -5.36 3.75
C TYR A 410 16.33 -5.64 2.74
N PRO A 411 16.92 -6.87 2.75
CA PRO A 411 18.01 -7.23 1.85
C PRO A 411 17.67 -7.06 0.36
N GLU A 412 16.40 -7.11 -0.01
CA GLU A 412 15.91 -6.88 -1.38
C GLU A 412 16.21 -5.48 -1.91
N LEU A 413 16.48 -4.50 -1.03
CA LEU A 413 16.88 -3.14 -1.42
C LEU A 413 18.30 -3.07 -1.97
N GLU A 414 19.13 -4.10 -1.80
CA GLU A 414 20.52 -4.10 -2.26
C GLU A 414 20.63 -3.83 -3.77
N ARG A 415 19.82 -4.52 -4.57
CA ARG A 415 19.81 -4.33 -6.03
C ARG A 415 19.38 -2.91 -6.41
N LEU A 416 18.38 -2.37 -5.72
CA LEU A 416 17.93 -1.00 -5.94
C LEU A 416 19.07 0.00 -5.67
N PHE A 417 19.73 -0.13 -4.52
CA PHE A 417 20.79 0.79 -4.13
C PHE A 417 22.00 0.71 -5.07
N GLN A 418 22.39 -0.49 -5.50
CA GLN A 418 23.41 -0.68 -6.54
C GLN A 418 22.99 0.00 -7.86
N GLN A 419 21.72 -0.15 -8.25
CA GLN A 419 21.20 0.48 -9.46
C GLN A 419 21.13 2.00 -9.39
N LEU A 420 21.09 2.58 -8.18
CA LEU A 420 21.14 4.01 -7.91
C LEU A 420 22.58 4.55 -7.72
N GLY A 421 23.61 3.71 -7.93
CA GLY A 421 25.01 4.10 -7.77
C GLY A 421 25.48 4.26 -6.32
N ILE A 422 24.74 3.71 -5.35
CA ILE A 422 25.06 3.79 -3.92
C ILE A 422 26.11 2.73 -3.55
N ASP A 423 27.10 3.12 -2.73
CA ASP A 423 28.07 2.18 -2.15
C ASP A 423 27.44 1.34 -1.03
N VAL A 424 26.89 0.19 -1.43
CA VAL A 424 26.23 -0.77 -0.54
C VAL A 424 27.19 -1.33 0.51
N GLU A 425 28.46 -1.55 0.18
CA GLU A 425 29.42 -2.14 1.11
C GLU A 425 29.80 -1.13 2.19
N GLN A 426 29.95 0.14 1.83
CA GLN A 426 30.11 1.22 2.81
C GLN A 426 28.91 1.30 3.76
N ALA A 427 27.67 1.22 3.24
CA ALA A 427 26.45 1.26 4.03
C ALA A 427 26.34 0.06 5.00
N LYS A 428 26.61 -1.15 4.52
CA LYS A 428 26.66 -2.36 5.36
C LYS A 428 27.72 -2.23 6.46
N HIS A 429 28.91 -1.70 6.12
CA HIS A 429 29.99 -1.50 7.07
C HIS A 429 29.62 -0.48 8.16
N ALA A 430 29.05 0.66 7.76
CA ALA A 430 28.67 1.75 8.67
C ALA A 430 27.65 1.35 9.76
N THR A 431 26.92 0.26 9.52
CA THR A 431 25.87 -0.21 10.43
C THR A 431 26.14 -1.57 11.02
N LYS A 432 27.31 -2.17 10.75
CA LYS A 432 27.65 -3.56 11.12
C LYS A 432 27.31 -3.90 12.57
N ASP A 433 27.65 -3.00 13.50
CA ASP A 433 27.49 -3.23 14.94
C ASP A 433 26.15 -2.72 15.52
N LEU A 434 25.27 -2.15 14.68
CA LEU A 434 23.94 -1.69 15.09
C LEU A 434 22.93 -2.85 15.09
N ASP A 435 22.12 -2.95 16.15
CA ASP A 435 21.05 -3.94 16.30
C ASP A 435 19.69 -3.28 16.03
N LEU A 436 18.94 -3.82 15.05
CA LEU A 436 17.63 -3.31 14.66
C LEU A 436 16.62 -3.32 15.81
N ASN A 437 16.79 -4.21 16.80
CA ASN A 437 15.90 -4.34 17.95
C ASN A 437 16.26 -3.37 19.10
N LYS A 438 17.37 -2.65 18.97
CA LYS A 438 17.88 -1.70 19.99
C LYS A 438 17.96 -0.27 19.47
N LEU A 439 17.30 0.01 18.35
CA LEU A 439 17.20 1.38 17.84
C LEU A 439 16.41 2.24 18.85
N PRO A 440 16.83 3.49 19.08
CA PRO A 440 16.09 4.38 19.97
C PRO A 440 14.69 4.64 19.42
N PRO A 441 13.69 4.90 20.30
CA PRO A 441 12.38 5.33 19.85
C PRO A 441 12.50 6.69 19.13
N PRO A 442 11.58 7.01 18.20
CA PRO A 442 11.58 8.30 17.52
C PRO A 442 11.52 9.47 18.51
N THR A 443 12.36 10.48 18.29
CA THR A 443 12.41 11.69 19.12
C THR A 443 11.95 12.93 18.32
N SER A 444 11.86 14.08 18.99
CA SER A 444 11.54 15.33 18.31
C SER A 444 12.59 15.69 17.26
N GLY A 445 12.17 16.11 16.08
CA GLY A 445 13.06 16.49 14.97
C GLY A 445 13.51 15.34 14.07
N ASP A 446 13.19 14.10 14.42
CA ASP A 446 13.62 12.92 13.66
C ASP A 446 13.07 12.85 12.23
N VAL A 447 11.87 13.37 12.01
CA VAL A 447 11.24 13.41 10.69
C VAL A 447 11.91 14.48 9.84
N GLN A 448 12.13 15.66 10.42
CA GLN A 448 12.86 16.77 9.83
C GLN A 448 14.27 16.32 9.45
N ARG A 449 14.98 15.64 10.36
CA ARG A 449 16.27 15.00 10.07
C ARG A 449 16.18 14.05 8.89
N GLY A 450 15.24 13.11 8.92
CA GLY A 450 15.09 12.11 7.86
C GLY A 450 14.79 12.70 6.48
N LEU A 451 14.18 13.89 6.41
CA LEU A 451 13.88 14.59 5.17
C LEU A 451 15.01 15.54 4.75
N LEU A 452 15.58 16.30 5.70
CA LEU A 452 16.37 17.50 5.45
C LEU A 452 17.87 17.35 5.74
N GLU A 453 18.32 16.31 6.47
CA GLU A 453 19.75 15.96 6.65
C GLU A 453 20.30 15.33 5.38
#